data_AF-A0A954SHV9-F1
#
_entry.id   AF-A0A954SHV9-F1
#
_cell.length_a   1.000
_cell.length_b   1.000
_cell.length_c   1.000
_cell.angle_alpha   90.00
_cell.angle_beta   90.00
_cell.angle_gamma   90.00
#
_symmetry.space_group_name_H-M   'P 1'
#
loop_
_entity.id
_entity.type
_entity.pdbx_description
1 polymer ?
#
loop_
_entity_poly.entity_id
_entity_poly.type
_entity_poly.pdbx_seq_one_letter_code
_entity_poly.pdbx_strand_id
1 'polypeptide(L)'
;MTRLCDDPRIDEGIRLFNEGEYFACHDVFEDLWSEITGPERSFIQGLIHAAVSLFHFEGGNLTGARKMFGTFRAYTGSFIPSYCGIDVAALHRDMEYCFEELLAVKSGYPSQVQLHPDRVPRIQHSRSLPPEC
;
A
#
# COMPACT_ATOMS: atom_id res chain seq x y z
N MET A 1 14.63 -8.23 -20.26
CA MET A 1 14.28 -8.29 -18.83
C MET A 1 14.17 -6.86 -18.34
N THR A 2 12.97 -6.30 -18.37
CA THR A 2 12.69 -5.01 -17.75
C THR A 2 12.94 -5.15 -16.26
N ARG A 3 13.65 -4.21 -15.63
CA ARG A 3 13.78 -4.21 -14.17
C ARG A 3 12.40 -3.90 -13.60
N LEU A 4 12.02 -4.52 -12.47
CA LEU A 4 10.71 -4.30 -11.83
C LEU A 4 10.34 -2.81 -11.75
N CYS A 5 11.30 -1.98 -11.36
CA CYS A 5 11.08 -0.55 -11.17
C CYS A 5 10.90 0.26 -12.45
N ASP A 6 11.19 -0.32 -13.62
CA ASP A 6 10.98 0.29 -14.93
C ASP A 6 9.67 -0.23 -15.58
N ASP A 7 8.89 -1.08 -14.89
CA ASP A 7 7.64 -1.65 -15.40
C ASP A 7 6.50 -0.61 -15.33
N PRO A 8 5.79 -0.33 -16.43
CA PRO A 8 4.73 0.69 -16.46
C PRO A 8 3.57 0.39 -15.51
N ARG A 9 3.37 -0.86 -15.10
CA ARG A 9 2.34 -1.25 -14.11
C ARG A 9 2.62 -0.65 -12.72
N ILE A 10 3.86 -0.25 -12.43
CA ILE A 10 4.18 0.47 -11.19
C ILE A 10 3.44 1.82 -11.18
N ASP A 11 3.64 2.64 -12.21
CA ASP A 11 3.02 3.96 -12.29
C ASP A 11 1.50 3.87 -12.42
N GLU A 12 0.99 2.89 -13.18
CA GLU A 12 -0.45 2.67 -13.31
C GLU A 12 -1.10 2.25 -11.98
N GLY A 13 -0.47 1.33 -11.24
CA GLY A 13 -0.96 0.94 -9.92
C GLY A 13 -0.91 2.09 -8.91
N ILE A 14 0.13 2.93 -8.95
CA ILE A 14 0.20 4.17 -8.14
C ILE A 14 -0.95 5.12 -8.48
N ARG A 15 -1.21 5.33 -9.78
CA ARG A 15 -2.31 6.19 -10.24
C ARG A 15 -3.65 5.70 -9.72
N LEU A 16 -3.96 4.41 -9.90
CA LEU A 16 -5.21 3.78 -9.45
C LEU A 16 -5.36 3.85 -7.92
N PHE A 17 -4.30 3.53 -7.17
CA PHE A 17 -4.30 3.68 -5.71
C PHE A 17 -4.65 5.10 -5.28
N ASN A 18 -4.02 6.09 -5.93
CA ASN A 18 -4.18 7.50 -5.61
C ASN A 18 -5.53 8.09 -6.05
N GLU A 19 -6.27 7.39 -6.90
CA GLU A 19 -7.65 7.71 -7.32
C GLU A 19 -8.72 6.99 -6.47
N GLY A 20 -8.31 6.10 -5.55
CA GLY A 20 -9.23 5.29 -4.75
C GLY A 20 -9.75 4.05 -5.47
N GLU A 21 -9.23 3.73 -6.67
CA GLU A 21 -9.62 2.57 -7.46
C GLU A 21 -8.87 1.30 -6.98
N TYR A 22 -9.04 0.96 -5.70
CA TYR A 22 -8.21 -0.06 -5.03
C TYR A 22 -8.34 -1.46 -5.61
N PHE A 23 -9.52 -1.83 -6.13
CA PHE A 23 -9.71 -3.13 -6.76
C PHE A 23 -8.98 -3.21 -8.11
N ALA A 24 -9.06 -2.16 -8.93
CA ALA A 24 -8.29 -2.10 -10.18
C ALA A 24 -6.77 -2.03 -9.89
N CYS A 25 -6.37 -1.29 -8.86
CA CYS A 25 -4.99 -1.27 -8.38
C CYS A 25 -4.50 -2.66 -7.97
N HIS A 26 -5.33 -3.44 -7.28
CA HIS A 26 -5.05 -4.84 -6.93
C HIS A 26 -4.77 -5.65 -8.20
N ASP A 27 -5.64 -5.60 -9.21
CA ASP A 27 -5.51 -6.41 -10.41
C ASP A 27 -4.22 -6.09 -11.18
N VAL A 28 -3.88 -4.79 -11.32
CA VAL A 28 -2.63 -4.35 -11.98
C VAL A 28 -1.40 -4.88 -11.25
N PHE A 29 -1.38 -4.81 -9.91
CA PHE A 29 -0.25 -5.31 -9.14
C PHE A 29 -0.23 -6.83 -9.03
N GLU A 30 -1.37 -7.52 -9.04
CA GLU A 30 -1.44 -8.98 -9.05
C GLU A 30 -0.89 -9.56 -10.35
N ASP A 31 -1.23 -8.95 -11.49
CA ASP A 31 -0.69 -9.30 -12.80
C ASP A 31 0.86 -9.21 -12.81
N LEU A 32 1.40 -8.06 -12.37
CA LEU A 32 2.85 -7.87 -12.22
C LEU A 32 3.47 -8.86 -11.22
N TRP A 33 2.83 -9.04 -10.07
CA TRP A 33 3.28 -9.97 -9.03
C TRP A 33 3.37 -11.39 -9.56
N SER A 34 2.44 -11.82 -10.43
CA SER A 34 2.40 -13.17 -10.98
C SER A 34 3.65 -13.48 -11.83
N GLU A 35 4.20 -12.48 -12.52
CA GLU A 35 5.31 -12.62 -13.47
C GLU A 35 6.70 -12.50 -12.83
N ILE A 36 6.82 -11.89 -11.66
CA ILE A 36 8.11 -11.66 -11.00
C ILE A 36 8.46 -12.76 -9.99
N THR A 37 9.75 -13.03 -9.83
CA THR A 37 10.28 -13.95 -8.82
C THR A 37 11.36 -13.25 -7.99
N GLY A 38 11.72 -13.84 -6.85
CA GLY A 38 12.76 -13.27 -5.98
C GLY A 38 12.22 -12.32 -4.90
N PRO A 39 13.12 -11.68 -4.16
CA PRO A 39 12.77 -10.84 -3.00
C PRO A 39 11.82 -9.69 -3.33
N GLU A 40 11.91 -9.14 -4.54
CA GLU A 40 11.09 -8.01 -4.99
C GLU A 40 9.60 -8.36 -5.11
N ARG A 41 9.28 -9.64 -5.26
CA ARG A 41 7.90 -10.14 -5.27
C ARG A 41 7.17 -9.81 -3.97
N SER A 42 7.88 -9.80 -2.84
CA SER A 42 7.31 -9.41 -1.54
C SER A 42 6.87 -7.95 -1.52
N PHE A 43 7.62 -7.05 -2.17
CA PHE A 43 7.27 -5.64 -2.24
C PHE A 43 5.93 -5.42 -2.95
N ILE A 44 5.76 -6.00 -4.14
CA ILE A 44 4.51 -5.89 -4.90
C ILE A 44 3.35 -6.55 -4.12
N GLN A 45 3.60 -7.69 -3.48
CA GLN A 45 2.60 -8.31 -2.60
C GLN A 45 2.16 -7.38 -1.48
N GLY A 46 3.10 -6.62 -0.92
CA GLY A 46 2.81 -5.59 0.06
C GLY A 46 1.91 -4.47 -0.48
N LEU A 47 2.17 -3.97 -1.69
CA LEU A 47 1.32 -2.95 -2.34
C LEU A 47 -0.09 -3.47 -2.64
N ILE A 48 -0.22 -4.73 -3.08
CA ILE A 48 -1.53 -5.40 -3.22
C ILE A 48 -2.28 -5.37 -1.89
N HIS A 49 -1.62 -5.74 -0.79
CA HIS A 49 -2.24 -5.74 0.54
C HIS A 49 -2.57 -4.34 1.05
N ALA A 50 -1.81 -3.31 0.66
CA ALA A 50 -2.16 -1.92 0.95
C ALA A 50 -3.50 -1.55 0.29
N ALA A 51 -3.65 -1.81 -1.01
CA ALA A 51 -4.88 -1.55 -1.75
C ALA A 51 -6.08 -2.33 -1.19
N VAL A 52 -5.92 -3.65 -0.99
CA VAL A 52 -7.00 -4.50 -0.44
C VAL A 52 -7.39 -4.09 0.98
N SER A 53 -6.43 -3.60 1.78
CA SER A 53 -6.75 -3.12 3.13
C SER A 53 -7.67 -1.91 3.12
N LEU A 54 -7.47 -0.96 2.19
CA LEU A 54 -8.32 0.21 2.01
C LEU A 54 -9.68 -0.19 1.41
N PHE A 55 -9.69 -1.04 0.39
CA PHE A 55 -10.92 -1.60 -0.18
C PHE A 55 -11.81 -2.27 0.89
N HIS A 56 -11.21 -3.07 1.77
CA HIS A 56 -11.94 -3.67 2.89
C HIS A 56 -12.42 -2.65 3.91
N PHE A 57 -11.65 -1.58 4.15
CA PHE A 57 -12.04 -0.53 5.07
C PHE A 57 -13.27 0.22 4.52
N GLU A 58 -13.25 0.61 3.25
CA GLU A 58 -14.38 1.24 2.55
C GLU A 58 -15.62 0.35 2.56
N GLY A 59 -15.46 -0.95 2.33
CA GLY A 59 -16.54 -1.92 2.36
C GLY A 59 -17.04 -2.30 3.76
N GLY A 60 -16.50 -1.71 4.84
CA GLY A 60 -16.88 -2.03 6.22
C GLY A 60 -16.39 -3.38 6.74
N ASN A 61 -15.55 -4.10 5.97
CA ASN A 61 -14.89 -5.32 6.39
C ASN A 61 -13.65 -4.98 7.25
N LEU A 62 -13.88 -4.47 8.44
CA LEU A 62 -12.84 -3.93 9.33
C LEU A 62 -11.84 -4.99 9.82
N THR A 63 -12.30 -6.25 9.98
CA THR A 63 -11.42 -7.38 10.29
C THR A 63 -10.47 -7.67 9.14
N GLY A 64 -11.00 -7.70 7.90
CA GLY A 64 -10.19 -7.88 6.69
C GLY A 64 -9.20 -6.74 6.50
N ALA A 65 -9.65 -5.49 6.65
CA ALA A 65 -8.82 -4.30 6.54
C ALA A 65 -7.60 -4.37 7.49
N ARG A 66 -7.84 -4.64 8.78
CA ARG A 66 -6.77 -4.77 9.79
C ARG A 66 -5.78 -5.88 9.45
N LYS A 67 -6.27 -7.04 8.99
CA LYS A 67 -5.42 -8.17 8.62
C LYS A 67 -4.51 -7.81 7.45
N MET A 68 -5.08 -7.25 6.39
CA MET A 68 -4.32 -6.89 5.18
C MET A 68 -3.32 -5.76 5.45
N PHE A 69 -3.69 -4.78 6.27
CA PHE A 69 -2.76 -3.74 6.74
C PHE A 69 -1.53 -4.33 7.46
N GLY A 70 -1.74 -5.30 8.36
CA GLY A 70 -0.63 -5.99 9.03
C GLY A 70 0.30 -6.72 8.04
N THR A 71 -0.28 -7.37 7.04
CA THR A 71 0.48 -8.04 5.98
C THR A 71 1.24 -7.07 5.07
N PHE A 72 0.63 -5.93 4.71
CA PHE A 72 1.31 -4.84 3.99
C PHE A 72 2.58 -4.42 4.72
N ARG A 73 2.48 -4.16 6.03
CA ARG A 73 3.62 -3.75 6.86
C ARG A 73 4.72 -4.79 6.88
N ALA A 74 4.36 -6.06 7.04
CA ALA A 74 5.31 -7.17 7.09
C ALA A 74 6.10 -7.31 5.77
N TYR A 75 5.43 -7.16 4.63
CA TYR A 75 6.06 -7.34 3.33
C TYR A 75 6.86 -6.14 2.82
N THR A 76 6.46 -4.92 3.18
CA THR A 76 7.12 -3.70 2.70
C THR A 76 8.14 -3.11 3.67
N GLY A 77 8.19 -3.58 4.93
CA GLY A 77 9.05 -3.00 5.97
C GLY A 77 10.55 -3.00 5.64
N SER A 78 11.06 -4.01 4.93
CA SER A 78 12.47 -4.08 4.51
C SER A 78 12.83 -3.14 3.35
N PHE A 79 11.85 -2.44 2.78
CA PHE A 79 12.01 -1.54 1.63
C PHE A 79 11.96 -0.05 2.02
N ILE A 80 11.87 0.25 3.32
CA ILE A 80 12.02 1.60 3.86
C ILE A 80 13.49 2.05 3.72
N PRO A 81 13.77 3.30 3.28
CA PRO A 81 12.83 4.40 3.12
C PRO A 81 12.11 4.45 1.77
N SER A 82 12.67 3.86 0.72
CA SER A 82 12.12 3.96 -0.63
C SER A 82 12.50 2.77 -1.50
N TYR A 83 11.62 2.39 -2.42
CA TYR A 83 11.87 1.33 -3.38
C TYR A 83 11.04 1.52 -4.66
N CYS A 84 11.61 1.20 -5.84
CA CYS A 84 11.00 1.46 -7.16
C CYS A 84 10.37 2.85 -7.32
N GLY A 85 11.07 3.88 -6.86
CA GLY A 85 10.59 5.27 -6.97
C GLY A 85 9.42 5.62 -6.05
N ILE A 86 9.03 4.73 -5.12
CA ILE A 86 7.99 4.96 -4.11
C ILE A 86 8.64 5.35 -2.78
N ASP A 87 8.11 6.38 -2.12
CA ASP A 87 8.43 6.72 -0.73
C ASP A 87 7.70 5.77 0.21
N VAL A 88 8.36 4.65 0.55
CA VAL A 88 7.80 3.58 1.38
C VAL A 88 7.64 4.06 2.82
N ALA A 89 8.55 4.90 3.31
CA ALA A 89 8.42 5.50 4.64
C ALA A 89 7.17 6.37 4.76
N ALA A 90 6.89 7.20 3.75
CA ALA A 90 5.68 8.00 3.69
C ALA A 90 4.43 7.12 3.62
N LEU A 91 4.43 6.10 2.77
CA LEU A 91 3.31 5.18 2.66
C LEU A 91 2.99 4.48 4.00
N HIS A 92 4.00 4.00 4.74
CA HIS A 92 3.80 3.40 6.06
C HIS A 92 3.17 4.38 7.05
N ARG A 93 3.73 5.59 7.16
CA ARG A 93 3.23 6.64 8.06
C ARG A 93 1.78 7.01 7.73
N ASP A 94 1.48 7.22 6.46
CA ASP A 94 0.16 7.68 6.04
C ASP A 94 -0.89 6.56 6.18
N MET A 95 -0.52 5.31 5.89
CA MET A 95 -1.36 4.14 6.18
C MET A 95 -1.57 3.96 7.70
N GLU A 96 -0.54 4.14 8.53
CA GLU A 96 -0.67 4.07 9.99
C GLU A 96 -1.63 5.14 10.52
N TYR A 97 -1.56 6.37 10.00
CA TYR A 97 -2.48 7.46 10.35
C TYR A 97 -3.92 7.16 9.91
N CYS A 98 -4.10 6.62 8.69
CA CYS A 98 -5.39 6.19 8.17
C CYS A 98 -6.04 5.09 9.04
N PHE A 99 -5.24 4.15 9.55
CA PHE A 99 -5.72 2.98 10.31
C PHE A 99 -5.73 3.18 11.82
N GLU A 100 -5.28 4.32 12.34
CA GLU A 100 -5.07 4.56 13.78
C GLU A 100 -6.26 4.16 14.65
N GLU A 101 -7.47 4.64 14.31
CA GLU A 101 -8.70 4.35 15.05
C GLU A 101 -9.05 2.86 14.99
N LEU A 102 -8.87 2.23 13.84
CA LEU A 102 -9.10 0.78 13.68
C LEU A 102 -8.12 -0.05 14.51
N LEU A 103 -6.86 0.38 14.62
CA LEU A 103 -5.81 -0.30 15.38
C LEU A 103 -5.91 -0.05 16.90
N ALA A 104 -6.58 1.03 17.31
CA ALA A 104 -6.84 1.35 18.70
C ALA A 104 -7.85 0.39 19.35
N VAL A 105 -8.78 -0.19 18.59
CA VAL A 105 -9.78 -1.14 19.10
C VAL A 105 -9.14 -2.48 19.48
N LYS A 106 -8.87 -2.68 20.78
CA LYS A 106 -8.23 -3.88 21.35
C LYS A 106 -9.19 -5.03 21.67
N SER A 107 -10.47 -4.74 21.87
CA SER A 107 -11.50 -5.70 22.24
C SER A 107 -12.83 -5.35 21.58
N GLY A 108 -13.60 -6.37 21.23
CA GLY A 108 -14.88 -6.22 20.52
C GLY A 108 -14.72 -5.94 19.02
N TYR A 109 -15.86 -5.90 18.32
CA TYR A 109 -15.90 -5.54 16.90
C TYR A 109 -15.88 -4.01 16.74
N PRO A 110 -15.05 -3.44 15.85
CA PRO A 110 -14.87 -1.99 15.70
C PRO A 110 -16.03 -1.30 14.96
N SER A 111 -17.29 -1.53 15.36
CA SER A 111 -18.49 -1.09 14.63
C SER A 111 -18.64 0.43 14.43
N GLN A 112 -17.95 1.25 15.24
CA GLN A 112 -18.00 2.71 15.15
C GLN A 112 -16.87 3.31 14.30
N VAL A 113 -15.88 2.50 13.90
CA VAL A 113 -14.74 2.97 13.13
C VAL A 113 -15.15 3.12 11.67
N GLN A 114 -14.81 4.26 11.09
CA GLN A 114 -15.05 4.57 9.69
C GLN A 114 -13.77 5.08 9.04
N LEU A 115 -13.69 4.93 7.72
CA LEU A 115 -12.59 5.49 6.95
C LEU A 115 -12.80 7.01 6.85
N HIS A 116 -11.80 7.78 7.27
CA HIS A 116 -11.81 9.24 7.15
C HIS A 116 -11.23 9.66 5.79
N PRO A 117 -12.01 10.31 4.91
CA PRO A 117 -11.53 10.68 3.57
C PRO A 117 -10.24 11.51 3.58
N ASP A 118 -10.10 12.42 4.55
CA ASP A 118 -8.94 13.29 4.69
C ASP A 118 -7.67 12.58 5.20
N ARG A 119 -7.80 11.31 5.62
CA ARG A 119 -6.68 10.47 6.08
C ARG A 119 -6.32 9.37 5.09
N VAL A 120 -7.05 9.24 3.98
CA VAL A 120 -6.77 8.24 2.96
C VAL A 120 -5.38 8.50 2.38
N PRO A 121 -4.47 7.52 2.41
CA PRO A 121 -3.09 7.72 2.00
C PRO A 121 -3.00 7.84 0.49
N ARG A 122 -1.96 8.53 0.03
CA ARG A 122 -1.55 8.54 -1.37
C ARG A 122 -0.11 8.03 -1.46
N ILE A 123 0.16 7.18 -2.43
CA ILE A 123 1.52 6.76 -2.75
C ILE A 123 2.25 7.96 -3.36
N GLN A 124 3.33 8.36 -2.70
CA GLN A 124 4.21 9.45 -3.13
C GLN A 124 5.44 8.87 -3.82
N HIS A 125 5.93 9.55 -4.85
CA HIS A 125 7.23 9.22 -5.41
C HIS A 125 8.35 9.63 -4.45
N SER A 126 9.39 8.81 -4.34
CA SER A 126 10.57 9.18 -3.57
C SER A 126 11.22 10.40 -4.21
N ARG A 127 11.51 11.43 -3.39
CA ARG A 127 12.31 12.55 -3.86
C ARG A 127 13.69 12.01 -4.22
N SER A 128 14.09 12.12 -5.48
CA SER A 128 15.50 12.07 -5.84
C SER A 128 16.17 13.19 -5.07
N LEU A 129 17.04 12.84 -4.12
CA LEU A 129 18.01 13.82 -3.63
C LEU A 129 18.75 14.31 -4.89
N PRO A 130 18.86 15.64 -5.12
CA PRO A 130 19.78 16.11 -6.14
C PRO A 130 21.16 15.49 -5.83
N PRO A 131 21.95 15.10 -6.85
CA PRO A 131 23.31 14.67 -6.59
C PRO A 131 23.99 15.75 -5.76
N GLU A 132 24.54 15.37 -4.61
CA GLU A 132 25.32 16.29 -3.78
C GLU A 132 26.40 16.92 -4.66
N CYS A 133 26.41 18.25 -4.71
CA CYS A 133 27.22 19.03 -5.63
C CYS A 133 28.71 18.99 -5.26
#